data_AF-A0A943RFL0-F1
#
_entry.id   AF-A0A943RFL0-F1
#
_cell.length_a   1.000
_cell.length_b   1.000
_cell.length_c   1.000
_cell.angle_alpha   90.00
_cell.angle_beta   90.00
_cell.angle_gamma   90.00
#
_symmetry.space_group_name_H-M   'P 1'
#
loop_
_entity.id
_entity.type
_entity.pdbx_description
1 polymer ?
#
loop_
_entity_poly.entity_id
_entity_poly.type
_entity_poly.pdbx_seq_one_letter_code
_entity_poly.pdbx_strand_id
1 'polypeptide(L)'
;MHQLSKQTKELRKLILKQFILRFIVYTAVMLTAIALFEIYLSPAIGNLIADSTSQWQYASLSDLDQIFDGSHRMIQQDNASTGDESDTEIIRYRFLDTYASLKTFKDYALPIVFILGIAGLIFLSLNKFIIYFNELSRSVASLFEDRSAPIKLNKDLAIVQNELSAIQAESLHNELLAKQEEKRKNELIAYIAHDIRTPLTSIMGYVSLLQNNKNLSVKRREQYTAIIHVQSQKLSSMLDDFFDIARFNLQEITIKAQSIDLYTLCLQIAEDLYPAASNKELEIVVDAPLNSLCECDPKQIARALSNIVRNAIVYASPKTIITIQVKTTDTEAIISVKNIGQTISPENIETIFERFFREDQARNAEQGGAGLGLTIAREIIRAHNGTIKASSQSSFTEFVISLPRRA
;
A
#
# COMPACT_ATOMS: atom_id res chain seq x y z
N MET A 1 -9.08 -6.31 3.44
CA MET A 1 -10.20 -7.19 3.00
C MET A 1 -11.50 -7.03 3.82
N HIS A 2 -11.48 -6.90 5.15
CA HIS A 2 -12.73 -6.86 5.94
C HIS A 2 -13.56 -5.59 5.73
N GLN A 3 -12.90 -4.47 5.41
CA GLN A 3 -13.52 -3.17 5.11
C GLN A 3 -14.21 -3.13 3.73
N LEU A 4 -13.59 -3.78 2.72
CA LEU A 4 -14.13 -3.98 1.37
C LEU A 4 -15.52 -4.65 1.38
N SER A 5 -15.71 -5.68 2.23
CA SER A 5 -16.98 -6.39 2.37
C SER A 5 -18.08 -5.52 2.99
N LYS A 6 -17.71 -4.57 3.86
CA LYS A 6 -18.66 -3.71 4.57
C LYS A 6 -19.18 -2.60 3.67
N GLN A 7 -18.32 -2.01 2.84
CA GLN A 7 -18.70 -0.90 1.96
C GLN A 7 -19.43 -1.37 0.69
N THR A 8 -19.07 -2.52 0.11
CA THR A 8 -19.88 -3.15 -0.96
C THR A 8 -21.28 -3.51 -0.47
N LYS A 9 -21.43 -3.93 0.79
CA LYS A 9 -22.75 -4.14 1.41
C LYS A 9 -23.56 -2.84 1.51
N GLU A 10 -22.93 -1.72 1.88
CA GLU A 10 -23.60 -0.41 1.95
C GLU A 10 -24.02 0.12 0.57
N LEU A 11 -23.16 0.00 -0.45
CA LEU A 11 -23.52 0.39 -1.82
C LEU A 11 -24.67 -0.48 -2.37
N ARG A 12 -24.60 -1.80 -2.17
CA ARG A 12 -25.70 -2.72 -2.54
C ARG A 12 -26.99 -2.37 -1.81
N LYS A 13 -26.91 -2.01 -0.53
CA LYS A 13 -28.06 -1.60 0.29
C LYS A 13 -28.66 -0.28 -0.19
N LEU A 14 -27.84 0.69 -0.58
CA LEU A 14 -28.31 1.97 -1.15
C LEU A 14 -29.03 1.77 -2.48
N ILE A 15 -28.43 1.03 -3.42
CA ILE A 15 -29.03 0.76 -4.74
C ILE A 15 -30.32 -0.04 -4.57
N LEU A 16 -30.30 -1.07 -3.72
CA LEU A 16 -31.49 -1.88 -3.43
C LEU A 16 -32.59 -1.05 -2.78
N LYS A 17 -32.26 -0.17 -1.83
CA LYS A 17 -33.23 0.74 -1.20
C LYS A 17 -33.86 1.69 -2.20
N GLN A 18 -33.09 2.25 -3.13
CA GLN A 18 -33.63 3.11 -4.18
C GLN A 18 -34.55 2.35 -5.13
N PHE A 19 -34.20 1.12 -5.51
CA PHE A 19 -35.05 0.27 -6.34
C PHE A 19 -36.35 -0.10 -5.62
N ILE A 20 -36.26 -0.57 -4.37
CA ILE A 20 -37.42 -0.92 -3.53
C ILE A 20 -38.34 0.30 -3.36
N LEU A 21 -37.78 1.48 -3.11
CA LEU A 21 -38.57 2.71 -2.97
C LEU A 21 -39.34 3.03 -4.26
N ARG A 22 -38.67 2.98 -5.43
CA ARG A 22 -39.33 3.21 -6.73
C ARG A 22 -40.39 2.17 -7.02
N PHE A 23 -40.14 0.91 -6.68
CA PHE A 23 -41.10 -0.18 -6.81
C PHE A 23 -42.34 0.06 -5.93
N ILE A 24 -42.14 0.35 -4.64
CA ILE A 24 -43.25 0.64 -3.71
C ILE A 24 -44.08 1.83 -4.19
N VAL A 25 -43.42 2.93 -4.59
CA VAL A 25 -44.10 4.13 -5.10
C VAL A 25 -44.89 3.80 -6.36
N TYR A 26 -44.30 3.07 -7.32
CA TYR A 26 -44.98 2.64 -8.54
C TYR A 26 -46.20 1.77 -8.23
N THR A 27 -46.05 0.78 -7.34
CA THR A 27 -47.16 -0.10 -6.93
C THR A 27 -48.27 0.67 -6.24
N ALA A 28 -47.94 1.58 -5.30
CA ALA A 28 -48.93 2.40 -4.61
C ALA A 28 -49.68 3.33 -5.57
N VAL A 29 -48.97 4.03 -6.45
CA VAL A 29 -49.56 4.91 -7.46
C VAL A 29 -50.45 4.12 -8.41
N MET A 30 -50.00 2.96 -8.88
CA MET A 30 -50.77 2.17 -9.84
C MET A 30 -52.00 1.53 -9.21
N LEU A 31 -51.91 1.01 -7.98
CA LEU A 31 -53.09 0.52 -7.25
C LEU A 31 -54.10 1.63 -6.96
N THR A 32 -53.62 2.83 -6.60
CA THR A 32 -54.49 3.99 -6.39
C THR A 32 -55.17 4.41 -7.70
N ALA A 33 -54.42 4.42 -8.81
CA ALA A 33 -54.97 4.72 -10.13
C ALA A 33 -56.01 3.69 -10.56
N ILE A 34 -55.76 2.39 -10.32
CA ILE A 34 -56.71 1.31 -10.57
C ILE A 34 -57.96 1.49 -9.70
N ALA A 35 -57.82 1.78 -8.41
CA ALA A 35 -58.96 1.99 -7.51
C ALA A 35 -59.80 3.22 -7.91
N LEU A 36 -59.15 4.34 -8.25
CA LEU A 36 -59.85 5.54 -8.75
C LEU A 36 -60.55 5.27 -10.08
N PHE A 37 -59.90 4.51 -10.97
CA PHE A 37 -60.51 4.07 -12.21
C PHE A 37 -61.75 3.20 -11.94
N GLU A 38 -61.68 2.22 -11.05
CA GLU A 38 -62.82 1.37 -10.69
C GLU A 38 -63.97 2.13 -10.02
N ILE A 39 -63.68 3.11 -9.17
CA ILE A 39 -64.71 3.85 -8.42
C ILE A 39 -65.41 4.88 -9.30
N TYR A 40 -64.65 5.65 -10.09
CA TYR A 40 -65.20 6.83 -10.77
C TYR A 40 -65.37 6.64 -12.28
N LEU A 41 -64.38 6.02 -12.94
CA LEU A 41 -64.33 5.99 -14.41
C LEU A 41 -65.03 4.75 -14.98
N SER A 42 -64.81 3.58 -14.36
CA SER A 42 -65.37 2.30 -14.80
C SER A 42 -66.91 2.29 -14.79
N PRO A 43 -67.61 2.85 -13.78
CA PRO A 43 -69.07 2.91 -13.79
C PRO A 43 -69.59 3.92 -14.83
N ALA A 44 -68.94 5.08 -14.97
CA ALA A 44 -69.33 6.10 -15.93
C ALA A 44 -69.18 5.61 -17.39
N ILE A 45 -68.04 4.99 -17.71
CA ILE A 45 -67.80 4.35 -19.02
C ILE A 45 -68.77 3.19 -19.22
N GLY A 46 -69.00 2.38 -18.18
CA GLY A 46 -69.92 1.26 -18.22
C GLY A 46 -71.35 1.68 -18.56
N ASN A 47 -71.87 2.71 -17.89
CA ASN A 47 -73.19 3.26 -18.17
C ASN A 47 -73.28 3.84 -19.58
N LEU A 48 -72.28 4.59 -20.03
CA LEU A 48 -72.25 5.14 -21.39
C LEU A 48 -72.29 4.05 -22.47
N ILE A 49 -71.55 2.96 -22.26
CA ILE A 49 -71.55 1.82 -23.18
C ILE A 49 -72.88 1.08 -23.10
N ALA A 50 -73.41 0.85 -21.91
CA ALA A 50 -74.72 0.24 -21.72
C ALA A 50 -75.82 1.04 -22.44
N ASP A 51 -75.85 2.36 -22.28
CA ASP A 51 -76.87 3.24 -22.86
C ASP A 51 -76.73 3.39 -24.39
N SER A 52 -75.52 3.26 -24.94
CA SER A 52 -75.29 3.35 -26.39
C SER A 52 -75.46 2.02 -27.14
N THR A 53 -75.26 0.89 -26.47
CA THR A 53 -75.24 -0.44 -27.11
C THR A 53 -76.42 -1.33 -26.74
N SER A 54 -77.25 -0.94 -25.77
CA SER A 54 -78.41 -1.72 -25.34
C SER A 54 -79.67 -0.85 -25.22
N GLN A 55 -80.83 -1.46 -25.43
CA GLN A 55 -82.13 -0.80 -25.30
C GLN A 55 -82.96 -1.50 -24.23
N TRP A 56 -83.78 -0.73 -23.52
CA TRP A 56 -84.72 -1.26 -22.52
C TRP A 56 -85.88 -1.97 -23.21
N GLN A 57 -86.15 -3.20 -22.77
CA GLN A 57 -87.28 -4.01 -23.20
C GLN A 57 -88.16 -4.31 -21.97
N TYR A 58 -89.46 -4.56 -22.19
CA TYR A 58 -90.43 -4.82 -21.13
C TYR A 58 -91.01 -6.22 -21.31
N ALA A 59 -91.11 -6.99 -20.23
CA ALA A 59 -91.72 -8.32 -20.23
C ALA A 59 -92.56 -8.56 -18.97
N SER A 60 -93.55 -9.44 -19.10
CA SER A 60 -94.34 -9.96 -17.98
C SER A 60 -93.51 -10.94 -17.14
N LEU A 61 -93.79 -11.04 -15.83
CA LEU A 61 -93.14 -11.98 -14.93
C LEU A 61 -93.21 -13.45 -15.42
N SER A 62 -94.25 -13.80 -16.19
CA SER A 62 -94.46 -15.15 -16.75
C SER A 62 -93.44 -15.57 -17.81
N ASP A 63 -92.79 -14.62 -18.48
CA ASP A 63 -91.95 -14.87 -19.66
C ASP A 63 -90.44 -14.83 -19.32
N LEU A 64 -90.11 -14.59 -18.04
CA LEU A 64 -88.74 -14.45 -17.56
C LEU A 64 -87.90 -15.71 -17.82
N ASP A 65 -88.39 -16.91 -17.49
CA ASP A 65 -87.61 -18.14 -17.67
C ASP A 65 -87.21 -18.41 -19.14
N GLN A 66 -87.98 -17.87 -20.10
CA GLN A 66 -87.69 -18.00 -21.53
C GLN A 66 -86.72 -16.92 -22.04
N ILE A 67 -86.72 -15.73 -21.44
CA ILE A 67 -85.83 -14.62 -21.80
C ILE A 67 -84.43 -14.79 -21.18
N PHE A 68 -84.36 -15.43 -20.01
CA PHE A 68 -83.11 -15.68 -19.28
C PHE A 68 -82.57 -17.10 -19.55
N ASP A 69 -82.54 -17.51 -20.82
CA ASP A 69 -82.10 -18.84 -21.28
C ASP A 69 -80.58 -19.09 -21.16
N GLY A 70 -79.83 -18.13 -20.61
CA GLY A 70 -78.38 -18.18 -20.45
C GLY A 70 -77.57 -17.81 -21.70
N SER A 71 -78.22 -17.42 -22.81
CA SER A 71 -77.54 -16.97 -24.03
C SER A 71 -76.83 -15.62 -23.87
N HIS A 72 -77.26 -14.82 -22.90
CA HIS A 72 -76.72 -13.49 -22.60
C HIS A 72 -75.83 -13.51 -21.35
N ARG A 73 -74.67 -12.84 -21.43
CA ARG A 73 -73.59 -12.84 -20.44
C ARG A 73 -73.84 -11.94 -19.24
N MET A 74 -74.66 -10.90 -19.41
CA MET A 74 -75.04 -9.99 -18.34
C MET A 74 -76.38 -9.33 -18.67
N ILE A 75 -77.27 -9.25 -17.69
CA ILE A 75 -78.60 -8.66 -17.84
C ILE A 75 -78.79 -7.66 -16.70
N GLN A 76 -79.32 -6.48 -17.03
CA GLN A 76 -79.76 -5.52 -16.03
C GLN A 76 -81.28 -5.49 -16.01
N GLN A 77 -81.86 -5.65 -14.83
CA GLN A 77 -83.29 -5.67 -14.58
C GLN A 77 -83.67 -4.56 -13.62
N ASP A 78 -84.84 -3.96 -13.82
CA ASP A 78 -85.45 -3.02 -12.89
C ASP A 78 -86.97 -3.24 -12.84
N ASN A 79 -87.57 -3.10 -11.67
CA ASN A 79 -89.00 -3.36 -11.47
C ASN A 79 -89.78 -2.11 -11.89
N ALA A 80 -90.72 -2.24 -12.84
CA ALA A 80 -91.56 -1.12 -13.27
C ALA A 80 -92.92 -1.21 -12.57
N SER A 81 -93.10 -0.50 -11.45
CA SER A 81 -94.43 -0.36 -10.83
C SER A 81 -95.25 0.67 -11.62
N THR A 82 -96.27 0.21 -12.34
CA THR A 82 -97.25 1.12 -12.97
C THR A 82 -98.58 0.96 -12.26
N GLY A 83 -99.13 2.07 -11.79
CA GLY A 83 -100.39 2.13 -11.06
C GLY A 83 -101.62 1.87 -11.93
N ASP A 84 -102.63 1.35 -11.23
CA ASP A 84 -104.05 1.15 -11.51
C ASP A 84 -104.51 0.24 -12.67
N GLU A 85 -105.27 -0.77 -12.23
CA GLU A 85 -106.26 -1.62 -12.92
C GLU A 85 -105.85 -2.89 -13.71
N SER A 86 -104.62 -3.38 -13.60
CA SER A 86 -104.34 -4.81 -13.90
C SER A 86 -103.16 -5.37 -13.11
N ASP A 87 -103.38 -6.53 -12.49
CA ASP A 87 -102.49 -7.26 -11.56
C ASP A 87 -101.25 -7.90 -12.25
N THR A 88 -100.72 -7.24 -13.29
CA THR A 88 -99.57 -7.71 -14.07
C THR A 88 -98.33 -6.89 -13.70
N GLU A 89 -97.47 -7.46 -12.86
CA GLU A 89 -96.12 -6.93 -12.62
C GLU A 89 -95.29 -7.02 -13.91
N ILE A 90 -94.91 -5.86 -14.45
CA ILE A 90 -94.06 -5.73 -15.63
C ILE A 90 -92.64 -5.40 -15.19
N ILE A 91 -91.67 -6.07 -15.79
CA ILE A 91 -90.25 -5.85 -15.55
C ILE A 91 -89.64 -5.20 -16.78
N ARG A 92 -88.73 -4.24 -16.57
CA ARG A 92 -87.85 -3.76 -17.65
C ARG A 92 -86.48 -4.42 -17.54
N TYR A 93 -85.94 -4.87 -18.66
CA TYR A 93 -84.60 -5.47 -18.73
C TYR A 93 -83.83 -4.98 -19.96
N ARG A 94 -82.51 -5.14 -19.92
CA ARG A 94 -81.62 -4.93 -21.07
C ARG A 94 -80.43 -5.88 -21.03
N PHE A 95 -80.01 -6.36 -22.21
CA PHE A 95 -78.84 -7.21 -22.36
C PHE A 95 -77.56 -6.36 -22.44
N LEU A 96 -76.55 -6.75 -21.65
CA LEU A 96 -75.29 -6.01 -21.48
C LEU A 96 -74.07 -6.79 -22.02
N ASP A 97 -74.24 -7.61 -23.06
CA ASP A 97 -73.18 -8.52 -23.56
C ASP A 97 -71.91 -7.80 -24.01
N THR A 98 -72.07 -6.63 -24.64
CA THR A 98 -70.95 -5.78 -25.07
C THR A 98 -70.19 -5.24 -23.85
N TYR A 99 -70.90 -4.77 -22.83
CA TYR A 99 -70.29 -4.31 -21.57
C TYR A 99 -69.62 -5.47 -20.82
N ALA A 100 -70.25 -6.64 -20.74
CA ALA A 100 -69.69 -7.83 -20.11
C ALA A 100 -68.38 -8.27 -20.77
N SER A 101 -68.33 -8.26 -22.11
CA SER A 101 -67.11 -8.60 -22.85
C SER A 101 -65.98 -7.57 -22.62
N LEU A 102 -66.32 -6.28 -22.54
CA LEU A 102 -65.36 -5.22 -22.25
C LEU A 102 -64.84 -5.30 -20.81
N LYS A 103 -65.70 -5.67 -19.85
CA LYS A 103 -65.35 -5.88 -18.46
C LYS A 103 -64.34 -7.03 -18.32
N THR A 104 -64.58 -8.17 -18.95
CA THR A 104 -63.64 -9.29 -18.97
C THR A 104 -62.29 -8.90 -19.59
N PHE A 105 -62.30 -8.11 -20.67
CA PHE A 105 -61.06 -7.59 -21.27
C PHE A 105 -60.27 -6.70 -20.30
N LYS A 106 -60.95 -5.78 -19.60
CA LYS A 106 -60.34 -4.91 -18.58
C LYS A 106 -59.64 -5.73 -17.49
N ASP A 107 -60.29 -6.78 -16.99
CA ASP A 107 -59.77 -7.61 -15.89
C ASP A 107 -58.44 -8.30 -16.25
N TYR A 108 -58.20 -8.59 -17.54
CA TYR A 108 -56.91 -9.09 -18.03
C TYR A 108 -55.92 -7.97 -18.40
N ALA A 109 -56.39 -6.84 -18.92
CA ALA A 109 -55.53 -5.74 -19.36
C ALA A 109 -54.81 -5.04 -18.19
N LEU A 110 -55.47 -4.84 -17.05
CA LEU A 110 -54.89 -4.14 -15.89
C LEU A 110 -53.65 -4.85 -15.30
N PRO A 111 -53.66 -6.17 -15.04
CA PRO A 111 -52.46 -6.90 -14.62
C PRO A 111 -51.32 -6.84 -15.64
N ILE A 112 -51.63 -6.88 -16.94
CA ILE A 112 -50.61 -6.82 -18.00
C ILE A 112 -49.89 -5.46 -17.98
N VAL A 113 -50.63 -4.35 -17.90
CA VAL A 113 -50.05 -3.00 -17.81
C VAL A 113 -49.18 -2.86 -16.55
N PHE A 114 -49.62 -3.43 -15.43
CA PHE A 114 -48.83 -3.45 -14.20
C PHE A 114 -47.52 -4.22 -14.35
N ILE A 115 -47.54 -5.41 -14.96
CA ILE A 115 -46.34 -6.22 -15.22
C ILE A 115 -45.38 -5.49 -16.17
N LEU A 116 -45.90 -4.87 -17.23
CA LEU A 116 -45.09 -4.10 -18.19
C LEU A 116 -44.39 -2.92 -17.51
N GLY A 117 -45.05 -2.23 -16.57
CA GLY A 117 -44.39 -1.16 -15.81
C GLY A 117 -43.31 -1.66 -14.86
N ILE A 118 -43.51 -2.81 -14.20
CA ILE A 118 -42.45 -3.47 -13.42
C ILE A 118 -41.26 -3.83 -14.32
N ALA A 119 -41.52 -4.43 -15.49
CA ALA A 119 -40.48 -4.76 -16.46
C ALA A 119 -39.71 -3.51 -16.90
N GLY A 120 -40.40 -2.39 -17.15
CA GLY A 120 -39.77 -1.10 -17.45
C GLY A 120 -38.87 -0.58 -16.32
N LEU A 121 -39.31 -0.67 -15.07
CA LEU A 121 -38.48 -0.29 -13.91
C LEU A 121 -37.23 -1.15 -13.77
N ILE A 122 -37.36 -2.46 -13.98
CA ILE A 122 -36.23 -3.40 -13.98
C ILE A 122 -35.26 -3.02 -15.10
N PHE A 123 -35.76 -2.79 -16.32
CA PHE A 123 -34.95 -2.39 -17.47
C PHE A 123 -34.15 -1.11 -17.21
N LEU A 124 -34.80 -0.06 -16.67
CA LEU A 124 -34.12 1.18 -16.30
C LEU A 124 -33.04 0.97 -15.22
N SER A 125 -33.33 0.13 -14.23
CA SER A 125 -32.38 -0.20 -13.17
C SER A 125 -31.16 -0.95 -13.71
N LEU A 126 -31.36 -1.94 -14.60
CA LEU A 126 -30.30 -2.70 -15.24
C LEU A 126 -29.44 -1.81 -16.14
N ASN A 127 -30.06 -0.92 -16.94
CA ASN A 127 -29.34 -0.01 -17.80
C ASN A 127 -28.43 0.93 -16.98
N LYS A 128 -28.94 1.45 -15.85
CA LYS A 128 -28.16 2.26 -14.92
C LYS A 128 -26.97 1.49 -14.32
N PHE A 129 -27.16 0.22 -13.99
CA PHE A 129 -26.08 -0.65 -13.51
C PHE A 129 -24.99 -0.87 -14.57
N ILE A 130 -25.37 -1.10 -15.83
CA ILE A 130 -24.43 -1.27 -16.96
C ILE A 130 -23.55 -0.01 -17.12
N ILE A 131 -24.14 1.18 -17.01
CA ILE A 131 -23.38 2.44 -17.09
C ILE A 131 -22.32 2.51 -15.99
N TYR A 132 -22.68 2.23 -14.74
CA TYR A 132 -21.74 2.23 -13.62
C TYR A 132 -20.64 1.18 -13.77
N PHE A 133 -20.98 -0.01 -14.26
CA PHE A 133 -20.01 -1.07 -14.50
C PHE A 133 -19.00 -0.67 -15.57
N ASN A 134 -19.47 -0.09 -16.68
CA ASN A 134 -18.60 0.39 -17.75
C ASN A 134 -17.69 1.52 -17.28
N GLU A 135 -18.19 2.44 -16.45
CA GLU A 135 -17.41 3.53 -15.88
C GLU A 135 -16.29 2.99 -14.95
N LEU A 136 -16.65 2.07 -14.04
CA LEU A 136 -15.69 1.39 -13.18
C LEU A 136 -14.63 0.63 -14.00
N SER A 137 -15.07 -0.13 -15.00
CA SER A 137 -14.17 -0.92 -15.84
C SER A 137 -13.18 -0.03 -16.61
N ARG A 138 -13.63 1.13 -17.10
CA ARG A 138 -12.76 2.10 -17.77
C ARG A 138 -11.76 2.72 -16.80
N SER A 139 -12.18 3.09 -15.59
CA SER A 139 -11.27 3.63 -14.57
C SER A 139 -10.22 2.61 -14.13
N VAL A 140 -10.58 1.34 -14.00
CA VAL A 140 -9.61 0.28 -13.71
C VAL A 140 -8.68 0.04 -14.90
N ALA A 141 -9.19 0.03 -16.14
CA ALA A 141 -8.37 -0.08 -17.34
C ALA A 141 -7.37 1.09 -17.45
N SER A 142 -7.79 2.32 -17.17
CA SER A 142 -6.89 3.49 -17.20
C SER A 142 -5.77 3.41 -16.18
N LEU A 143 -5.94 2.69 -15.06
CA LEU A 143 -4.84 2.43 -14.11
C LEU A 143 -3.73 1.55 -14.70
N PHE A 144 -4.00 0.78 -15.75
CA PHE A 144 -2.96 0.01 -16.44
C PHE A 144 -2.22 0.85 -17.49
N GLU A 145 -2.88 1.84 -18.09
CA GLU A 145 -2.28 2.73 -19.09
C GLU A 145 -1.53 3.91 -18.45
N ASP A 146 -2.17 4.63 -17.53
CA ASP A 146 -1.58 5.76 -16.80
C ASP A 146 -1.92 5.66 -15.31
N ARG A 147 -0.98 5.08 -14.57
CA ARG A 147 -1.05 4.91 -13.11
C ARG A 147 -1.05 6.22 -12.32
N SER A 148 -0.78 7.36 -12.95
CA SER A 148 -0.71 8.67 -12.28
C SER A 148 -1.97 9.52 -12.45
N ALA A 149 -2.86 9.15 -13.38
CA ALA A 149 -4.07 9.90 -13.67
C ALA A 149 -5.10 9.82 -12.51
N PRO A 150 -5.76 10.91 -12.13
CA PRO A 150 -6.75 10.91 -11.05
C PRO A 150 -8.01 10.15 -11.47
N ILE A 151 -8.41 9.18 -10.66
CA ILE A 151 -9.65 8.42 -10.86
C ILE A 151 -10.85 9.32 -10.55
N LYS A 152 -11.69 9.54 -11.55
CA LYS A 152 -12.98 10.24 -11.40
C LYS A 152 -14.11 9.28 -11.75
N LEU A 153 -14.97 9.01 -10.78
CA LEU A 153 -16.20 8.27 -10.92
C LEU A 153 -17.39 9.17 -10.58
N ASN A 154 -18.58 8.74 -11.00
CA ASN A 154 -19.85 9.35 -10.58
C ASN A 154 -19.97 9.47 -9.05
N LYS A 155 -20.68 10.49 -8.56
CA LYS A 155 -20.92 10.75 -7.12
C LYS A 155 -21.52 9.54 -6.39
N ASP A 156 -22.35 8.75 -7.06
CA ASP A 156 -22.93 7.52 -6.51
C ASP A 156 -21.88 6.42 -6.24
N LEU A 157 -20.69 6.53 -6.85
CA LEU A 157 -19.54 5.65 -6.71
C LEU A 157 -18.37 6.30 -5.96
N ALA A 158 -18.58 7.43 -5.28
CA ALA A 158 -17.51 8.16 -4.57
C ALA A 158 -16.74 7.28 -3.56
N ILE A 159 -17.42 6.32 -2.93
CA ILE A 159 -16.77 5.36 -2.01
C ILE A 159 -15.75 4.50 -2.77
N VAL A 160 -16.15 3.95 -3.92
CA VAL A 160 -15.28 3.11 -4.75
C VAL A 160 -14.14 3.95 -5.35
N GLN A 161 -14.42 5.20 -5.71
CA GLN A 161 -13.38 6.14 -6.18
C GLN A 161 -12.28 6.32 -5.14
N ASN A 162 -12.66 6.66 -3.90
CA ASN A 162 -11.69 6.90 -2.83
C ASN A 162 -10.84 5.66 -2.53
N GLU A 163 -11.45 4.47 -2.56
CA GLU A 163 -10.74 3.22 -2.33
C GLU A 163 -9.76 2.89 -3.46
N LEU A 164 -10.18 3.04 -4.72
CA LEU A 164 -9.28 2.88 -5.87
C LEU A 164 -8.13 3.89 -5.85
N SER A 165 -8.40 5.15 -5.46
CA SER A 165 -7.35 6.17 -5.31
C SER A 165 -6.36 5.84 -4.19
N ALA A 166 -6.80 5.23 -3.08
CA ALA A 166 -5.90 4.77 -2.02
C ALA A 166 -4.99 3.63 -2.51
N ILE A 167 -5.57 2.64 -3.21
CA ILE A 167 -4.81 1.52 -3.81
C ILE A 167 -3.80 2.04 -4.85
N GLN A 168 -4.20 3.02 -5.67
CA GLN A 168 -3.33 3.67 -6.64
C GLN A 168 -2.14 4.36 -5.95
N ALA A 169 -2.41 5.13 -4.88
CA ALA A 169 -1.37 5.82 -4.13
C ALA A 169 -0.39 4.85 -3.48
N GLU A 170 -0.88 3.77 -2.88
CA GLU A 170 -0.05 2.72 -2.28
C GLU A 170 0.80 2.00 -3.34
N SER A 171 0.22 1.66 -4.49
CA SER A 171 0.93 1.02 -5.60
C SER A 171 2.04 1.92 -6.15
N LEU A 172 1.76 3.21 -6.36
CA LEU A 172 2.76 4.18 -6.82
C LEU A 172 3.88 4.37 -5.79
N HIS A 173 3.53 4.41 -4.51
CA HIS A 173 4.50 4.49 -3.41
C HIS A 173 5.43 3.26 -3.41
N ASN A 174 4.87 2.06 -3.50
CA ASN A 174 5.64 0.82 -3.56
C ASN A 174 6.54 0.76 -4.79
N GLU A 175 6.08 1.24 -5.96
CA GLU A 175 6.89 1.33 -7.16
C GLU A 175 8.06 2.30 -7.00
N LEU A 176 7.82 3.47 -6.38
CA LEU A 176 8.88 4.43 -6.08
C LEU A 176 9.92 3.84 -5.14
N LEU A 177 9.49 3.13 -4.08
CA LEU A 177 10.39 2.42 -3.18
C LEU A 177 11.21 1.35 -3.93
N ALA A 178 10.56 0.54 -4.76
CA ALA A 178 11.25 -0.48 -5.56
C ALA A 178 12.29 0.13 -6.51
N LYS A 179 11.96 1.24 -7.18
CA LYS A 179 12.91 1.98 -8.04
C LYS A 179 14.07 2.56 -7.24
N GLN A 180 13.82 3.08 -6.04
CA GLN A 180 14.88 3.57 -5.15
C GLN A 180 15.81 2.45 -4.71
N GLU A 181 15.27 1.29 -4.34
CA GLU A 181 16.07 0.10 -3.99
C GLU A 181 16.88 -0.42 -5.18
N GLU A 182 16.29 -0.47 -6.37
CA GLU A 182 17.01 -0.85 -7.58
C GLU A 182 18.15 0.13 -7.90
N LYS A 183 17.89 1.44 -7.79
CA LYS A 183 18.89 2.47 -7.99
C LYS A 183 20.04 2.33 -6.98
N ARG A 184 19.74 2.14 -5.69
CA ARG A 184 20.73 1.91 -4.63
C ARG A 184 21.57 0.66 -4.91
N LYS A 185 20.96 -0.43 -5.41
CA LYS A 185 21.67 -1.65 -5.80
C LYS A 185 22.63 -1.39 -6.96
N ASN A 186 22.20 -0.66 -7.98
CA ASN A 186 23.02 -0.34 -9.15
C ASN A 186 24.17 0.61 -8.79
N GLU A 187 23.93 1.61 -7.94
CA GLU A 187 24.95 2.50 -7.39
C GLU A 187 26.00 1.72 -6.58
N LEU A 188 25.55 0.80 -5.70
CA LEU A 188 26.42 -0.14 -4.96
C LEU A 188 27.37 -0.91 -5.90
N ILE A 189 26.84 -1.52 -6.96
CA ILE A 189 27.64 -2.28 -7.93
C ILE A 189 28.66 -1.37 -8.62
N ALA A 190 28.26 -0.16 -9.02
CA ALA A 190 29.13 0.80 -9.68
C ALA A 190 30.30 1.23 -8.78
N TYR A 191 30.03 1.55 -7.51
CA TYR A 191 31.07 1.92 -6.54
C TYR A 191 32.07 0.80 -6.29
N ILE A 192 31.58 -0.43 -6.10
CA ILE A 192 32.45 -1.60 -5.92
C ILE A 192 33.36 -1.79 -7.13
N ALA A 193 32.79 -1.73 -8.34
CA ALA A 193 33.56 -1.91 -9.55
C ALA A 193 34.67 -0.85 -9.70
N HIS A 194 34.39 0.40 -9.31
CA HIS A 194 35.38 1.47 -9.31
C HIS A 194 36.48 1.24 -8.26
N ASP A 195 36.11 0.97 -7.01
CA ASP A 195 37.05 0.85 -5.90
C ASP A 195 37.87 -0.43 -5.94
N ILE A 196 37.39 -1.49 -6.60
CA ILE A 196 38.19 -2.68 -6.94
C ILE A 196 39.18 -2.39 -8.07
N ARG A 197 38.78 -1.60 -9.08
CA ARG A 197 39.62 -1.30 -10.25
C ARG A 197 40.91 -0.58 -9.84
N THR A 198 40.84 0.40 -8.95
CA THR A 198 42.01 1.19 -8.53
C THR A 198 43.17 0.36 -7.94
N PRO A 199 42.99 -0.45 -6.86
CA PRO A 199 44.06 -1.28 -6.31
C PRO A 199 44.50 -2.35 -7.32
N LEU A 200 43.57 -2.92 -8.11
CA LEU A 200 43.92 -3.91 -9.13
C LEU A 200 44.82 -3.31 -10.22
N THR A 201 44.52 -2.12 -10.73
CA THR A 201 45.35 -1.42 -11.71
C THR A 201 46.74 -1.10 -11.12
N SER A 202 46.80 -0.72 -9.84
CA SER A 202 48.08 -0.50 -9.15
C SER A 202 48.90 -1.78 -9.07
N ILE A 203 48.30 -2.89 -8.62
CA ILE A 203 48.95 -4.22 -8.55
C ILE A 203 49.47 -4.62 -9.93
N MET A 204 48.63 -4.55 -10.97
CA MET A 204 49.02 -4.88 -12.34
C MET A 204 50.19 -4.01 -12.82
N GLY A 205 50.14 -2.70 -12.56
CA GLY A 205 51.20 -1.77 -12.94
C GLY A 205 52.55 -2.12 -12.30
N TYR A 206 52.59 -2.35 -10.98
CA TYR A 206 53.83 -2.71 -10.29
C TYR A 206 54.33 -4.11 -10.68
N VAL A 207 53.43 -5.07 -10.94
CA VAL A 207 53.82 -6.38 -11.49
C VAL A 207 54.43 -6.22 -12.88
N SER A 208 53.85 -5.41 -13.77
CA SER A 208 54.41 -5.12 -15.08
C SER A 208 55.78 -4.43 -14.98
N LEU A 209 55.97 -3.51 -14.03
CA LEU A 209 57.27 -2.86 -13.80
C LEU A 209 58.34 -3.87 -13.34
N LEU A 210 57.97 -4.83 -12.49
CA LEU A 210 58.85 -5.92 -12.04
C LEU A 210 59.18 -6.90 -13.18
N GLN A 211 58.22 -7.21 -14.05
CA GLN A 211 58.41 -8.12 -15.18
C GLN A 211 59.27 -7.51 -16.30
N ASN A 212 59.05 -6.24 -16.62
CA ASN A 212 59.71 -5.57 -17.74
C ASN A 212 61.12 -5.05 -17.40
N ASN A 213 61.44 -4.87 -16.11
CA ASN A 213 62.74 -4.36 -15.67
C ASN A 213 63.53 -5.41 -14.87
N LYS A 214 64.28 -6.26 -15.56
CA LYS A 214 65.07 -7.32 -14.91
C LYS A 214 66.26 -6.82 -14.08
N ASN A 215 66.77 -5.62 -14.36
CA ASN A 215 67.93 -5.02 -13.69
C ASN A 215 67.56 -4.05 -12.54
N LEU A 216 66.42 -4.26 -11.88
CA LEU A 216 66.04 -3.46 -10.71
C LEU A 216 66.97 -3.73 -9.52
N SER A 217 67.34 -2.67 -8.80
CA SER A 217 68.04 -2.80 -7.52
C SER A 217 67.16 -3.54 -6.49
N VAL A 218 67.80 -4.23 -5.54
CA VAL A 218 67.10 -4.96 -4.46
C VAL A 218 66.11 -4.04 -3.73
N LYS A 219 66.54 -2.82 -3.39
CA LYS A 219 65.70 -1.81 -2.72
C LYS A 219 64.44 -1.44 -3.52
N ARG A 220 64.52 -1.28 -4.85
CA ARG A 220 63.34 -0.98 -5.67
C ARG A 220 62.40 -2.18 -5.79
N ARG A 221 62.96 -3.39 -5.86
CA ARG A 221 62.18 -4.64 -5.87
C ARG A 221 61.38 -4.79 -4.58
N GLU A 222 62.02 -4.60 -3.43
CA GLU A 222 61.36 -4.61 -2.12
C GLU A 222 60.25 -3.56 -2.02
N GLN A 223 60.52 -2.32 -2.48
CA GLN A 223 59.50 -1.26 -2.51
C GLN A 223 58.28 -1.66 -3.36
N TYR A 224 58.49 -2.16 -4.58
CA TYR A 224 57.38 -2.56 -5.46
C TYR A 224 56.59 -3.74 -4.89
N THR A 225 57.28 -4.74 -4.33
CA THR A 225 56.63 -5.88 -3.66
C THR A 225 55.84 -5.43 -2.44
N ALA A 226 56.36 -4.49 -1.64
CA ALA A 226 55.63 -3.92 -0.51
C ALA A 226 54.35 -3.19 -0.96
N ILE A 227 54.42 -2.42 -2.05
CA ILE A 227 53.23 -1.75 -2.59
C ILE A 227 52.20 -2.76 -3.09
N ILE A 228 52.61 -3.80 -3.83
CA ILE A 228 51.71 -4.88 -4.25
C ILE A 228 51.02 -5.51 -3.04
N HIS A 229 51.79 -5.86 -2.00
CA HIS A 229 51.24 -6.48 -0.80
C HIS A 229 50.19 -5.59 -0.11
N VAL A 230 50.47 -4.29 0.07
CA VAL A 230 49.53 -3.33 0.66
C VAL A 230 48.25 -3.22 -0.18
N GLN A 231 48.37 -3.14 -1.51
CA GLN A 231 47.20 -3.05 -2.39
C GLN A 231 46.38 -4.35 -2.40
N SER A 232 47.03 -5.52 -2.33
CA SER A 232 46.35 -6.81 -2.22
C SER A 232 45.57 -6.94 -0.92
N GLN A 233 46.15 -6.52 0.20
CA GLN A 233 45.45 -6.50 1.50
C GLN A 233 44.26 -5.54 1.46
N LYS A 234 44.42 -4.35 0.89
CA LYS A 234 43.33 -3.38 0.70
C LYS A 234 42.20 -3.97 -0.13
N LEU A 235 42.51 -4.63 -1.25
CA LEU A 235 41.52 -5.29 -2.10
C LEU A 235 40.79 -6.43 -1.36
N SER A 236 41.50 -7.25 -0.58
CA SER A 236 40.89 -8.32 0.23
C SER A 236 39.90 -7.74 1.24
N SER A 237 40.29 -6.70 1.98
CA SER A 237 39.41 -6.06 2.96
C SER A 237 38.16 -5.45 2.31
N MET A 238 38.27 -4.88 1.10
CA MET A 238 37.13 -4.35 0.36
C MET A 238 36.16 -5.46 -0.07
N LEU A 239 36.68 -6.63 -0.46
CA LEU A 239 35.85 -7.79 -0.80
C LEU A 239 35.13 -8.35 0.42
N ASP A 240 35.82 -8.44 1.57
CA ASP A 240 35.20 -8.88 2.82
C ASP A 240 34.06 -7.93 3.21
N ASP A 241 34.31 -6.61 3.23
CA ASP A 241 33.28 -5.60 3.51
C ASP A 241 32.06 -5.72 2.58
N PHE A 242 32.27 -6.04 1.31
CA PHE A 242 31.18 -6.30 0.37
C PHE A 242 30.37 -7.55 0.74
N PHE A 243 31.04 -8.67 1.03
CA PHE A 243 30.34 -9.91 1.40
C PHE A 243 29.53 -9.75 2.69
N ASP A 244 30.02 -8.96 3.63
CA ASP A 244 29.25 -8.68 4.85
C ASP A 244 28.01 -7.86 4.57
N ILE A 245 28.10 -6.82 3.75
CA ILE A 245 26.90 -6.06 3.33
C ILE A 245 25.88 -6.96 2.63
N ALA A 246 26.35 -7.85 1.76
CA ALA A 246 25.47 -8.83 1.11
C ALA A 246 24.77 -9.74 2.12
N ARG A 247 25.51 -10.25 3.12
CA ARG A 247 24.96 -11.12 4.18
C ARG A 247 24.00 -10.39 5.11
N PHE A 248 24.29 -9.14 5.49
CA PHE A 248 23.38 -8.31 6.31
C PHE A 248 22.04 -8.07 5.59
N ASN A 249 22.06 -7.81 4.27
CA ASN A 249 20.84 -7.63 3.48
C ASN A 249 19.97 -8.89 3.42
N LEU A 250 20.59 -10.07 3.43
CA LEU A 250 19.88 -11.35 3.35
C LEU A 250 19.46 -11.90 4.72
N GLN A 251 19.72 -11.16 5.82
CA GLN A 251 19.50 -11.60 7.21
C GLN A 251 20.20 -12.93 7.55
N GLU A 252 21.26 -13.29 6.83
CA GLU A 252 21.95 -14.59 6.99
C GLU A 252 22.98 -14.63 8.12
N ILE A 253 23.12 -13.56 8.90
CA ILE A 253 24.16 -13.47 9.93
C ILE A 253 23.64 -14.05 11.23
N THR A 254 24.21 -15.20 11.61
CA THR A 254 24.01 -15.80 12.92
C THR A 254 25.00 -15.18 13.92
N ILE A 255 24.49 -14.43 14.89
CA ILE A 255 25.29 -13.86 16.00
C ILE A 255 25.70 -14.99 16.95
N LYS A 256 27.01 -15.13 17.19
CA LYS A 256 27.56 -16.10 18.15
C LYS A 256 27.89 -15.37 19.45
N ALA A 257 26.85 -15.06 20.22
CA ALA A 257 27.00 -14.34 21.48
C ALA A 257 27.82 -15.16 22.51
N GLN A 258 28.78 -14.49 23.13
CA GLN A 258 29.52 -14.99 24.28
C GLN A 258 29.84 -13.83 25.23
N SER A 259 30.06 -14.14 26.51
CA SER A 259 30.43 -13.13 27.51
C SER A 259 31.87 -12.67 27.28
N ILE A 260 32.07 -11.37 27.06
CA ILE A 260 33.38 -10.77 26.82
C ILE A 260 33.62 -9.55 27.71
N ASP A 261 34.88 -9.27 28.01
CA ASP A 261 35.28 -8.02 28.66
C ASP A 261 35.56 -6.93 27.60
N LEU A 262 34.72 -5.90 27.57
CA LEU A 262 34.84 -4.78 26.66
C LEU A 262 36.12 -3.97 26.91
N TYR A 263 36.66 -3.96 28.14
CA TYR A 263 37.95 -3.32 28.42
C TYR A 263 39.06 -3.95 27.58
N THR A 264 39.20 -5.28 27.64
CA THR A 264 40.22 -6.03 26.88
C THR A 264 40.03 -5.86 25.39
N LEU A 265 38.79 -5.89 24.91
CA LEU A 265 38.50 -5.71 23.49
C LEU A 265 38.90 -4.32 22.99
N CYS A 266 38.53 -3.27 23.70
CA CYS A 266 38.88 -1.89 23.33
C CYS A 266 40.40 -1.67 23.36
N LEU A 267 41.10 -2.26 24.33
CA LEU A 267 42.56 -2.20 24.42
C LEU A 267 43.24 -2.87 23.22
N GLN A 268 42.79 -4.08 22.85
CA GLN A 268 43.32 -4.79 21.68
C GLN A 268 43.13 -3.98 20.39
N ILE A 269 41.98 -3.35 20.21
CA ILE A 269 41.71 -2.49 19.04
C ILE A 269 42.62 -1.26 19.04
N ALA A 270 42.87 -0.65 20.21
CA ALA A 270 43.77 0.48 20.33
C ALA A 270 45.21 0.09 19.96
N GLU A 271 45.68 -1.09 20.39
CA GLU A 271 46.99 -1.64 20.03
C GLU A 271 47.11 -1.94 18.53
N ASP A 272 46.11 -2.62 17.95
CA ASP A 272 46.07 -2.94 16.52
C ASP A 272 46.10 -1.70 15.62
N LEU A 273 45.50 -0.60 16.09
CA LEU A 273 45.41 0.67 15.35
C LEU A 273 46.50 1.67 15.72
N TYR A 274 47.36 1.35 16.69
CA TYR A 274 48.46 2.22 17.12
C TYR A 274 49.38 2.65 15.97
N PRO A 275 49.80 1.79 15.02
CA PRO A 275 50.66 2.23 13.92
C PRO A 275 49.98 3.27 13.02
N ALA A 276 48.68 3.14 12.77
CA ALA A 276 47.91 4.07 11.96
C ALA A 276 47.72 5.42 12.68
N ALA A 277 47.46 5.39 13.99
CA ALA A 277 47.36 6.58 14.83
C ALA A 277 48.71 7.32 14.95
N SER A 278 49.79 6.58 15.19
CA SER A 278 51.14 7.12 15.32
C SER A 278 51.63 7.82 14.06
N ASN A 279 51.24 7.36 12.86
CA ASN A 279 51.55 8.03 11.59
C ASN A 279 50.95 9.44 11.49
N LYS A 280 49.92 9.77 12.29
CA LYS A 280 49.31 11.10 12.39
C LYS A 280 49.60 11.80 13.74
N GLU A 281 50.53 11.25 14.51
CA GLU A 281 50.86 11.72 15.86
C GLU A 281 49.62 11.75 16.79
N LEU A 282 48.70 10.79 16.62
CA LEU A 282 47.49 10.67 17.45
C LEU A 282 47.73 9.74 18.64
N GLU A 283 47.10 10.03 19.77
CA GLU A 283 47.06 9.18 20.95
C GLU A 283 45.68 8.52 21.08
N ILE A 284 45.62 7.20 21.34
CA ILE A 284 44.37 6.49 21.61
C ILE A 284 44.33 6.16 23.10
N VAL A 285 43.33 6.69 23.81
CA VAL A 285 43.13 6.47 25.25
C VAL A 285 41.89 5.61 25.46
N VAL A 286 42.04 4.51 26.20
CA VAL A 286 40.93 3.64 26.62
C VAL A 286 40.60 3.92 28.08
N ASP A 287 39.39 4.41 28.32
CA ASP A 287 38.84 4.70 29.64
C ASP A 287 37.63 3.79 29.88
N ALA A 288 37.88 2.65 30.51
CA ALA A 288 36.89 1.61 30.71
C ALA A 288 37.08 0.96 32.09
N PRO A 289 36.01 0.73 32.86
CA PRO A 289 36.12 0.05 34.14
C PRO A 289 36.50 -1.42 33.95
N LEU A 290 37.29 -1.95 34.88
CA LEU A 290 37.65 -3.37 34.94
C LEU A 290 36.36 -4.23 35.05
N ASN A 291 36.32 -5.37 34.36
CA ASN A 291 35.17 -6.29 34.28
C ASN A 291 33.94 -5.68 33.58
N SER A 292 34.14 -4.97 32.46
CA SER A 292 33.05 -4.45 31.63
C SER A 292 32.42 -5.56 30.78
N LEU A 293 31.72 -6.50 31.43
CA LEU A 293 31.16 -7.69 30.78
C LEU A 293 29.92 -7.39 29.92
N CYS A 294 29.90 -7.92 28.70
CA CYS A 294 28.79 -7.86 27.74
C CYS A 294 28.63 -9.20 27.01
N GLU A 295 27.40 -9.65 26.76
CA GLU A 295 27.13 -10.79 25.88
C GLU A 295 26.98 -10.33 24.43
N CYS A 296 27.96 -10.64 23.59
CA CYS A 296 27.94 -10.28 22.17
C CYS A 296 28.88 -11.19 21.36
N ASP A 297 28.87 -11.08 20.03
CA ASP A 297 29.87 -11.74 19.18
C ASP A 297 31.15 -10.87 19.14
N PRO A 298 32.25 -11.25 19.83
CA PRO A 298 33.44 -10.42 19.88
C PRO A 298 34.07 -10.17 18.53
N LYS A 299 33.98 -11.11 17.57
CA LYS A 299 34.58 -10.89 16.25
C LYS A 299 33.84 -9.78 15.51
N GLN A 300 32.51 -9.79 15.60
CA GLN A 300 31.68 -8.77 14.97
C GLN A 300 31.81 -7.42 15.69
N ILE A 301 31.75 -7.39 17.03
CA ILE A 301 31.92 -6.14 17.78
C ILE A 301 33.33 -5.55 17.60
N ALA A 302 34.37 -6.38 17.59
CA ALA A 302 35.74 -5.94 17.28
C ALA A 302 35.82 -5.20 15.94
N ARG A 303 35.11 -5.73 14.94
CA ARG A 303 35.05 -5.13 13.62
C ARG A 303 34.27 -3.82 13.59
N ALA A 304 33.10 -3.77 14.25
CA ALA A 304 32.32 -2.54 14.34
C ALA A 304 33.11 -1.42 15.00
N LEU A 305 33.75 -1.70 16.14
CA LEU A 305 34.62 -0.77 16.85
C LEU A 305 35.84 -0.39 16.03
N SER A 306 36.51 -1.34 15.37
CA SER A 306 37.64 -1.05 14.48
C SER A 306 37.25 -0.10 13.35
N ASN A 307 36.07 -0.26 12.76
CA ASN A 307 35.57 0.64 11.71
C ASN A 307 35.35 2.07 12.23
N ILE A 308 34.81 2.20 13.44
CA ILE A 308 34.56 3.49 14.08
C ILE A 308 35.88 4.16 14.48
N VAL A 309 36.82 3.43 15.08
CA VAL A 309 38.12 3.97 15.49
C VAL A 309 38.99 4.33 14.28
N ARG A 310 38.98 3.53 13.20
CA ARG A 310 39.62 3.92 11.93
C ARG A 310 39.02 5.21 11.37
N ASN A 311 37.69 5.36 11.43
CA ASN A 311 37.04 6.61 11.02
C ASN A 311 37.56 7.78 11.88
N ALA A 312 37.60 7.63 13.20
CA ALA A 312 38.17 8.62 14.10
C ALA A 312 39.63 8.99 13.72
N ILE A 313 40.50 8.03 13.42
CA ILE A 313 41.89 8.28 12.99
C ILE A 313 41.97 9.02 11.65
N VAL A 314 41.11 8.66 10.70
CA VAL A 314 41.10 9.29 9.37
C VAL A 314 40.69 10.76 9.46
N TYR A 315 39.70 11.10 10.30
CA TYR A 315 39.13 12.45 10.37
C TYR A 315 39.63 13.29 11.57
N ALA A 316 40.45 12.72 12.45
CA ALA A 316 41.06 13.47 13.54
C ALA A 316 42.10 14.48 13.04
N SER A 317 42.15 15.64 13.70
CA SER A 317 43.23 16.60 13.56
C SER A 317 44.54 15.99 14.09
N PRO A 318 45.68 16.17 13.41
CA PRO A 318 46.97 15.66 13.90
C PRO A 318 47.29 16.13 15.32
N LYS A 319 48.06 15.36 16.08
CA LYS A 319 48.47 15.71 17.47
C LYS A 319 47.32 15.87 18.45
N THR A 320 46.25 15.10 18.26
CA THR A 320 45.09 15.07 19.15
C THR A 320 44.84 13.67 19.71
N ILE A 321 43.89 13.58 20.64
CA ILE A 321 43.54 12.36 21.35
C ILE A 321 42.23 11.79 20.80
N ILE A 322 42.19 10.48 20.62
CA ILE A 322 40.98 9.69 20.42
C ILE A 322 40.68 8.97 21.72
N THR A 323 39.49 9.17 22.27
CA THR A 323 39.07 8.57 23.54
C THR A 323 38.03 7.49 23.28
N ILE A 324 38.29 6.28 23.78
CA ILE A 324 37.33 5.17 23.81
C ILE A 324 36.85 5.02 25.26
N GLN A 325 35.61 5.37 25.53
CA GLN A 325 34.99 5.23 26.85
C GLN A 325 34.03 4.06 26.89
N VAL A 326 34.07 3.27 27.97
CA VAL A 326 33.08 2.22 28.23
C VAL A 326 32.38 2.48 29.54
N LYS A 327 31.06 2.39 29.53
CA LYS A 327 30.21 2.43 30.72
C LYS A 327 29.25 1.25 30.69
N THR A 328 29.23 0.47 31.76
CA THR A 328 28.30 -0.64 31.90
C THR A 328 27.23 -0.31 32.94
N THR A 329 26.00 -0.66 32.62
CA THR A 329 24.83 -0.57 33.51
C THR A 329 24.27 -1.97 33.72
N ASP A 330 23.16 -2.10 34.46
CA ASP A 330 22.49 -3.38 34.62
C ASP A 330 21.86 -3.89 33.32
N THR A 331 21.45 -2.99 32.42
CA THR A 331 20.69 -3.31 31.20
C THR A 331 21.51 -3.22 29.92
N GLU A 332 22.50 -2.34 29.88
CA GLU A 332 23.25 -2.02 28.66
C GLU A 332 24.74 -1.74 28.92
N ALA A 333 25.55 -2.00 27.90
CA ALA A 333 26.91 -1.53 27.78
C ALA A 333 26.96 -0.39 26.75
N ILE A 334 27.49 0.76 27.18
CA ILE A 334 27.63 1.96 26.36
C ILE A 334 29.12 2.13 26.04
N ILE A 335 29.43 2.24 24.75
CA ILE A 335 30.79 2.50 24.26
C ILE A 335 30.76 3.81 23.50
N SER A 336 31.58 4.79 23.87
CA SER A 336 31.74 6.02 23.09
C SER A 336 33.14 6.14 22.52
N VAL A 337 33.23 6.55 21.25
CA VAL A 337 34.49 6.84 20.56
C VAL A 337 34.45 8.32 20.17
N LYS A 338 35.35 9.10 20.78
CA LYS A 338 35.41 10.55 20.62
C LYS A 338 36.72 10.97 19.99
N ASN A 339 36.67 11.86 19.00
CA ASN A 339 37.85 12.44 18.38
C ASN A 339 37.71 13.95 18.20
N ILE A 340 38.85 14.63 18.05
CA ILE A 340 38.93 16.04 17.72
C ILE A 340 39.26 16.15 16.23
N GLY A 341 38.42 16.84 15.45
CA GLY A 341 38.57 16.93 14.00
C GLY A 341 37.63 17.90 13.33
N GLN A 342 37.40 17.68 12.04
CA GLN A 342 36.42 18.44 11.26
C GLN A 342 35.01 18.15 11.77
N THR A 343 34.22 19.20 11.95
CA THR A 343 32.81 19.07 12.37
C THR A 343 31.98 18.57 11.19
N ILE A 344 31.21 17.51 11.44
CA ILE A 344 30.25 16.98 10.47
C ILE A 344 29.06 17.94 10.43
N SER A 345 28.61 18.31 9.23
CA SER A 345 27.45 19.18 9.09
C SER A 345 26.17 18.52 9.67
N PRO A 346 25.28 19.28 10.33
CA PRO A 346 24.07 18.71 10.96
C PRO A 346 23.20 17.90 10.01
N GLU A 347 23.10 18.32 8.76
CA GLU A 347 22.35 17.65 7.69
C GLU A 347 22.92 16.26 7.37
N ASN A 348 24.22 16.05 7.62
CA ASN A 348 24.93 14.83 7.27
C ASN A 348 25.05 13.84 8.43
N ILE A 349 24.73 14.21 9.67
CA ILE A 349 24.96 13.34 10.85
C ILE A 349 24.21 12.00 10.74
N GLU A 350 23.01 11.97 10.18
CA GLU A 350 22.27 10.72 9.98
C GLU A 350 22.73 9.97 8.72
N THR A 351 23.16 10.71 7.69
CA THR A 351 23.56 10.15 6.39
C THR A 351 24.96 9.53 6.41
N ILE A 352 25.83 9.83 7.39
CA ILE A 352 27.16 9.20 7.51
C ILE A 352 27.13 7.68 7.68
N PHE A 353 26.00 7.13 8.11
CA PHE A 353 25.81 5.68 8.25
C PHE A 353 25.23 5.04 6.98
N GLU A 354 24.82 5.84 5.98
CA GLU A 354 24.41 5.34 4.67
C GLU A 354 25.61 4.80 3.89
N ARG A 355 25.32 3.82 3.02
CA ARG A 355 26.33 3.12 2.22
C ARG A 355 27.01 4.12 1.28
N PHE A 356 28.33 4.06 1.21
CA PHE A 356 29.16 4.88 0.30
C PHE A 356 29.09 6.39 0.58
N PHE A 357 28.47 6.80 1.68
CA PHE A 357 28.42 8.22 2.02
C PHE A 357 29.82 8.71 2.38
N ARG A 358 30.22 9.83 1.78
CA ARG A 358 31.48 10.54 2.04
C ARG A 358 31.21 12.02 1.92
N GLU A 359 31.44 12.78 3.00
CA GLU A 359 31.23 14.23 3.01
C GLU A 359 32.18 14.95 2.03
N ASP A 360 33.44 14.49 1.90
CA ASP A 360 34.42 15.03 0.95
C ASP A 360 34.96 13.94 0.01
N GLN A 361 34.54 13.96 -1.27
CA GLN A 361 35.01 12.99 -2.28
C GLN A 361 36.44 13.27 -2.79
N ALA A 362 36.92 14.52 -2.73
CA ALA A 362 38.15 14.93 -3.41
C ALA A 362 39.42 14.91 -2.53
N ARG A 363 39.32 15.09 -1.20
CA ARG A 363 40.48 15.32 -0.33
C ARG A 363 41.07 14.07 0.34
N ASN A 364 40.29 13.01 0.50
CA ASN A 364 40.69 11.83 1.28
C ASN A 364 40.70 10.52 0.46
N ALA A 365 40.88 10.57 -0.87
CA ALA A 365 40.89 9.37 -1.72
C ALA A 365 42.03 8.38 -1.38
N GLU A 366 43.16 8.88 -0.90
CA GLU A 366 44.32 8.04 -0.55
C GLU A 366 44.21 7.39 0.84
N GLN A 367 43.56 8.05 1.81
CA GLN A 367 43.45 7.60 3.21
C GLN A 367 42.04 7.09 3.61
N GLY A 368 41.00 7.40 2.84
CA GLY A 368 39.61 7.04 3.12
C GLY A 368 39.22 5.70 2.51
N GLY A 369 38.56 4.84 3.30
CA GLY A 369 37.97 3.59 2.83
C GLY A 369 36.76 3.78 1.91
N ALA A 370 36.13 2.69 1.48
CA ALA A 370 35.01 2.65 0.53
C ALA A 370 33.70 3.30 1.02
N GLY A 371 33.69 4.04 2.14
CA GLY A 371 32.47 4.58 2.74
C GLY A 371 31.52 3.51 3.30
N LEU A 372 32.03 2.31 3.57
CA LEU A 372 31.26 1.17 4.07
C LEU A 372 31.42 0.92 5.57
N GLY A 373 32.51 1.43 6.18
CA GLY A 373 32.87 1.10 7.55
C GLY A 373 31.79 1.43 8.59
N LEU A 374 31.24 2.65 8.55
CA LEU A 374 30.18 3.08 9.47
C LEU A 374 28.85 2.37 9.20
N THR A 375 28.51 2.08 7.95
CA THR A 375 27.34 1.26 7.62
C THR A 375 27.49 -0.14 8.21
N ILE A 376 28.63 -0.80 8.01
CA ILE A 376 28.90 -2.15 8.54
C ILE A 376 28.83 -2.13 10.07
N ALA A 377 29.41 -1.11 10.71
CA ALA A 377 29.31 -0.95 12.17
C ALA A 377 27.85 -0.84 12.62
N ARG A 378 27.03 -0.03 11.94
CA ARG A 378 25.60 0.10 12.24
C ARG A 378 24.83 -1.21 12.09
N GLU A 379 25.08 -1.96 11.01
CA GLU A 379 24.41 -3.25 10.78
C GLU A 379 24.84 -4.33 11.79
N ILE A 380 26.13 -4.37 12.17
CA ILE A 380 26.60 -5.24 13.25
C ILE A 380 25.90 -4.91 14.57
N ILE A 381 25.86 -3.62 14.94
CA ILE A 381 25.26 -3.17 16.20
C ILE A 381 23.77 -3.46 16.22
N ARG A 382 23.05 -3.24 15.11
CA ARG A 382 21.64 -3.60 14.96
C ARG A 382 21.40 -5.11 15.08
N ALA A 383 22.28 -5.94 14.51
CA ALA A 383 22.18 -7.38 14.64
C ALA A 383 22.37 -7.87 16.10
N HIS A 384 22.99 -7.05 16.96
CA HIS A 384 23.07 -7.27 18.40
C HIS A 384 21.95 -6.57 19.19
N ASN A 385 20.86 -6.15 18.53
CA ASN A 385 19.76 -5.39 19.13
C ASN A 385 20.20 -4.06 19.79
N GLY A 386 21.36 -3.54 19.38
CA GLY A 386 21.93 -2.29 19.88
C GLY A 386 21.58 -1.08 19.02
N THR A 387 22.06 0.08 19.44
CA THR A 387 21.94 1.34 18.69
C THR A 387 23.28 2.04 18.56
N ILE A 388 23.47 2.76 17.46
CA ILE A 388 24.62 3.65 17.25
C ILE A 388 24.11 5.04 16.88
N LYS A 389 24.69 6.06 17.50
CA LYS A 389 24.42 7.48 17.23
C LYS A 389 25.72 8.22 17.04
N ALA A 390 25.67 9.28 16.25
CA ALA A 390 26.78 10.21 16.10
C ALA A 390 26.34 11.60 16.53
N SER A 391 27.27 12.36 17.12
CA SER A 391 27.11 13.79 17.37
C SER A 391 28.42 14.49 17.00
N SER A 392 28.33 15.63 16.32
CA SER A 392 29.49 16.44 15.98
C SER A 392 29.23 17.90 16.30
N GLN A 393 30.03 18.50 17.17
CA GLN A 393 29.91 19.90 17.58
C GLN A 393 31.27 20.44 18.02
N SER A 394 31.57 21.69 17.65
CA SER A 394 32.77 22.41 18.12
C SER A 394 34.06 21.62 17.95
N SER A 395 34.25 21.00 16.77
CA SER A 395 35.40 20.15 16.44
C SER A 395 35.49 18.82 17.19
N PHE A 396 34.50 18.46 17.99
CA PHE A 396 34.39 17.10 18.54
C PHE A 396 33.40 16.29 17.74
N THR A 397 33.79 15.06 17.41
CA THR A 397 32.87 14.04 16.90
C THR A 397 32.86 12.88 17.88
N GLU A 398 31.68 12.42 18.25
CA GLU A 398 31.47 11.30 19.16
C GLU A 398 30.49 10.32 18.54
N PHE A 399 30.90 9.06 18.51
CA PHE A 399 30.05 7.92 18.16
C PHE A 399 29.70 7.18 19.44
N VAL A 400 28.41 7.03 19.73
CA VAL A 400 27.91 6.35 20.93
C VAL A 400 27.19 5.07 20.51
N ILE A 401 27.66 3.95 21.01
CA ILE A 401 27.10 2.61 20.81
C ILE A 401 26.44 2.18 22.13
N SER A 402 25.20 1.70 22.06
CA SER A 402 24.53 1.01 23.17
C SER A 402 24.26 -0.43 22.75
N LEU A 403 24.70 -1.39 23.56
CA LEU A 403 24.48 -2.82 23.40
C LEU A 403 23.70 -3.35 24.63
N PRO A 404 22.67 -4.17 24.45
CA PRO A 404 22.05 -4.90 25.56
C PRO A 404 23.08 -5.77 26.28
N ARG A 405 23.06 -5.79 27.61
CA ARG A 405 24.04 -6.58 28.39
C ARG A 405 23.85 -8.09 28.24
N ARG A 406 22.61 -8.52 27.92
CA ARG A 406 22.22 -9.86 27.49
C ARG A 406 21.51 -9.71 26.14
N ALA A 407 22.13 -10.16 25.06
CA ALA A 407 21.61 -10.04 23.69
C ALA A 407 20.81 -11.27 23.28
#